data_AF-A0A955KTQ8-F1
#
_entry.id   AF-A0A955KTQ8-F1
#
_cell.length_a   1.000
_cell.length_b   1.000
_cell.length_c   1.000
_cell.angle_alpha   90.00
_cell.angle_beta   90.00
_cell.angle_gamma   90.00
#
_symmetry.space_group_name_H-M   'P 1'
#
loop_
_entity.id
_entity.type
_entity.pdbx_description
1 polymer ?
#
loop_
_entity_poly.entity_id
_entity_poly.type
_entity_poly.pdbx_seq_one_letter_code
_entity_poly.pdbx_strand_id
1 'polypeptide(L)'
;MNKIDVKDTIHKSVRLIETILAAIVIISVCLYIFSNMGFFITADWQSRETFYDFIYRVLLTTIGLELARMLVTHNFMSILELLAFVVARKMLKPDITTVDIVLGIISFVALLFANRYLINQDPNSKEAIRNNH
;
A
#
# COMPACT_ATOMS: atom_id res chain seq x y z
N MET A 1 -36.76 -3.06 19.01
CA MET A 1 -35.93 -3.94 18.14
C MET A 1 -34.53 -3.35 18.07
N ASN A 2 -33.51 -4.18 18.27
CA ASN A 2 -32.22 -3.88 18.89
C ASN A 2 -31.23 -3.08 18.00
N LYS A 3 -30.88 -1.84 18.34
CA LYS A 3 -29.81 -1.08 17.63
C LYS A 3 -28.40 -1.68 17.84
N ILE A 4 -28.23 -2.47 18.90
CA ILE A 4 -26.95 -3.09 19.27
C ILE A 4 -26.61 -4.27 18.33
N ASP A 5 -27.62 -5.04 17.91
CA ASP A 5 -27.47 -6.22 17.05
C ASP A 5 -27.01 -5.90 15.61
N VAL A 6 -27.42 -4.74 15.07
CA VAL A 6 -27.06 -4.31 13.71
C VAL A 6 -25.58 -3.92 13.62
N LYS A 7 -25.04 -3.25 14.64
CA LYS A 7 -23.65 -2.81 14.64
C LYS A 7 -22.70 -4.00 14.71
N ASP A 8 -23.00 -4.99 15.54
CA ASP A 8 -22.19 -6.21 15.69
C ASP A 8 -22.25 -7.09 14.43
N THR A 9 -23.42 -7.17 13.78
CA THR A 9 -23.58 -7.88 12.50
C THR A 9 -22.75 -7.24 11.38
N ILE A 10 -22.77 -5.90 11.27
CA ILE A 10 -21.98 -5.18 10.25
C ILE A 10 -20.48 -5.38 10.47
N HIS A 11 -19.97 -5.23 11.71
CA HIS A 11 -18.53 -5.40 11.97
C HIS A 11 -18.07 -6.82 11.65
N LYS A 12 -18.90 -7.83 11.94
CA LYS A 12 -18.58 -9.23 11.64
C LYS A 12 -18.56 -9.50 10.14
N SER A 13 -19.53 -8.96 9.39
CA SER A 13 -19.58 -9.08 7.93
C SER A 13 -18.40 -8.37 7.25
N VAL A 14 -18.04 -7.17 7.70
CA VAL A 14 -16.90 -6.41 7.18
C VAL A 14 -15.60 -7.18 7.41
N ARG A 15 -15.36 -7.67 8.62
CA ARG A 15 -14.16 -8.48 8.93
C ARG A 15 -14.06 -9.76 8.11
N LEU A 16 -15.21 -10.40 7.82
CA LEU A 16 -15.25 -11.59 6.97
C LEU A 16 -14.86 -11.25 5.52
N ILE A 17 -15.38 -10.15 4.98
CA ILE A 17 -15.03 -9.68 3.63
C ILE A 17 -13.55 -9.29 3.55
N GLU A 18 -13.02 -8.56 4.53
CA GLU A 18 -11.60 -8.19 4.60
C GLU A 18 -10.68 -9.41 4.57
N THR A 19 -11.03 -10.43 5.35
CA THR A 19 -10.26 -11.69 5.41
C THR A 19 -10.28 -12.41 4.05
N ILE A 20 -11.45 -12.46 3.40
CA ILE A 20 -11.58 -13.07 2.07
C ILE A 20 -10.77 -12.29 1.03
N LEU A 21 -10.86 -10.96 1.03
CA LEU A 21 -10.12 -10.10 0.11
C LEU A 21 -8.61 -10.24 0.31
N ALA A 22 -8.13 -10.21 1.55
CA ALA A 22 -6.73 -10.41 1.86
C ALA A 22 -6.25 -11.79 1.38
N ALA A 23 -7.04 -12.86 1.58
CA ALA A 23 -6.73 -14.19 1.07
C ALA A 23 -6.63 -14.22 -0.46
N ILE A 24 -7.57 -13.58 -1.17
CA ILE A 24 -7.54 -13.49 -2.64
C ILE A 24 -6.28 -12.76 -3.12
N VAL A 25 -5.90 -11.65 -2.48
CA VAL A 25 -4.68 -10.91 -2.84
C VAL A 25 -3.44 -11.77 -2.62
N ILE A 26 -3.34 -12.46 -1.48
CA ILE A 26 -2.22 -13.36 -1.18
C ILE A 26 -2.12 -14.48 -2.22
N ILE A 27 -3.24 -15.14 -2.53
CA ILE A 27 -3.28 -16.20 -3.56
C ILE A 27 -2.84 -15.63 -4.91
N SER A 28 -3.32 -14.45 -5.28
CA SER A 28 -2.95 -13.79 -6.54
C SER A 28 -1.45 -13.49 -6.61
N VAL A 29 -0.86 -13.03 -5.51
CA VAL A 29 0.59 -12.81 -5.41
C VAL A 29 1.36 -14.13 -5.53
N CYS A 30 0.93 -15.19 -4.86
CA CYS A 30 1.55 -16.51 -4.96
C CYS A 30 1.51 -17.06 -6.40
N LEU A 31 0.35 -16.96 -7.07
CA LEU A 31 0.20 -17.36 -8.47
C LEU A 31 1.07 -16.51 -9.40
N TYR A 32 1.18 -15.20 -9.15
CA TYR A 32 2.07 -14.33 -9.90
C TYR A 32 3.53 -14.75 -9.77
N ILE A 33 4.02 -15.01 -8.55
CA ILE A 33 5.40 -15.47 -8.33
C ILE A 33 5.62 -16.81 -9.06
N PHE A 34 4.71 -17.77 -8.90
CA PHE A 34 4.81 -19.08 -9.52
C PHE A 34 4.84 -19.00 -11.05
N SER A 35 3.94 -18.22 -11.65
CA SER A 35 3.88 -18.04 -13.11
C SER A 35 5.13 -17.37 -13.68
N ASN A 36 5.82 -16.54 -12.89
CA ASN A 36 7.01 -15.82 -13.34
C ASN A 36 8.32 -16.51 -12.95
N MET A 37 8.28 -17.69 -12.30
CA MET A 37 9.47 -18.46 -11.93
C MET A 37 10.33 -18.81 -13.15
N GLY A 38 9.70 -19.10 -14.30
CA GLY A 38 10.40 -19.43 -15.55
C GLY A 38 11.26 -18.29 -16.09
N PHE A 39 10.86 -17.03 -15.85
CA PHE A 39 11.62 -15.84 -16.27
C PHE A 39 13.01 -15.82 -15.61
N PHE A 40 13.13 -16.22 -14.35
CA PHE A 40 14.40 -16.20 -13.63
C PHE A 40 15.44 -17.18 -14.17
N ILE A 41 14.98 -18.28 -14.76
CA ILE A 41 15.84 -19.35 -15.25
C ILE A 41 16.38 -19.01 -16.65
N THR A 42 15.58 -18.33 -17.48
CA THR A 42 15.90 -18.08 -18.89
C THR A 42 16.38 -16.66 -19.17
N ALA A 43 16.31 -15.74 -18.20
CA ALA A 43 16.68 -14.35 -18.41
C ALA A 43 18.20 -14.13 -18.48
N ASP A 44 18.60 -13.17 -19.30
CA ASP A 44 19.99 -12.74 -19.43
C ASP A 44 20.33 -11.69 -18.37
N TRP A 45 20.95 -12.15 -17.28
CA TRP A 45 21.35 -11.33 -16.14
C TRP A 45 22.44 -10.30 -16.44
N GLN A 46 23.07 -10.34 -17.61
CA GLN A 46 24.02 -9.31 -18.04
C GLN A 46 23.31 -8.08 -18.62
N SER A 47 22.05 -8.21 -19.03
CA SER A 47 21.26 -7.12 -19.58
C SER A 47 20.70 -6.20 -18.48
N ARG A 48 20.82 -4.88 -18.69
CA ARG A 48 20.21 -3.89 -17.79
C ARG A 48 18.68 -4.02 -17.73
N GLU A 49 18.06 -4.41 -18.84
CA GLU A 49 16.61 -4.59 -18.94
C GLU A 49 16.10 -5.72 -18.04
N THR A 50 16.79 -6.87 -18.00
CA THR A 50 16.44 -7.96 -17.09
C THR A 50 16.51 -7.54 -15.62
N PHE A 51 17.50 -6.72 -15.26
CA PHE A 51 17.60 -6.17 -13.90
C PHE A 51 16.43 -5.24 -13.57
N TYR A 52 16.05 -4.34 -14.48
CA TYR A 52 14.89 -3.47 -14.29
C TYR A 52 13.58 -4.27 -14.16
N ASP A 53 13.39 -5.27 -15.00
CA ASP A 53 12.24 -6.17 -14.94
C ASP A 53 12.21 -6.96 -13.63
N PHE A 54 13.36 -7.43 -13.15
CA PHE A 54 13.47 -8.09 -11.85
C PHE A 54 13.00 -7.16 -10.71
N ILE A 55 13.55 -5.95 -10.60
CA ILE A 55 13.17 -5.00 -9.56
C ILE A 55 11.69 -4.64 -9.68
N TYR A 56 11.18 -4.46 -10.90
CA TYR A 56 9.77 -4.18 -11.14
C TYR A 56 8.85 -5.30 -10.63
N ARG A 57 9.21 -6.57 -10.87
CA ARG A 57 8.46 -7.75 -10.39
C ARG A 57 8.49 -7.87 -8.88
N VAL A 58 9.64 -7.58 -8.25
CA VAL A 58 9.81 -7.56 -6.79
C VAL A 58 8.93 -6.46 -6.18
N LEU A 59 9.01 -5.22 -6.67
CA LEU A 59 8.18 -4.11 -6.18
C LEU A 59 6.69 -4.43 -6.32
N LEU A 60 6.27 -4.98 -7.47
CA LEU A 60 4.87 -5.37 -7.68
C LEU A 60 4.39 -6.42 -6.66
N THR A 61 5.25 -7.38 -6.36
CA THR A 61 4.98 -8.44 -5.37
C THR A 61 4.86 -7.85 -3.96
N THR A 62 5.80 -6.99 -3.55
CA THR A 62 5.78 -6.31 -2.25
C THR A 62 4.54 -5.43 -2.07
N ILE A 63 4.14 -4.68 -3.10
CA ILE A 63 2.90 -3.88 -3.11
C ILE A 63 1.69 -4.78 -2.83
N GLY A 64 1.58 -5.94 -3.48
CA GLY A 64 0.48 -6.88 -3.27
C GLY A 64 0.44 -7.43 -1.84
N LEU A 65 1.59 -7.76 -1.26
CA LEU A 65 1.68 -8.24 0.13
C LEU A 65 1.31 -7.16 1.14
N GLU A 66 1.79 -5.92 0.95
CA GLU A 66 1.48 -4.82 1.87
C GLU A 66 0.01 -4.41 1.78
N LEU A 67 -0.60 -4.48 0.58
CA LEU A 67 -2.06 -4.34 0.41
C LEU A 67 -2.84 -5.39 1.20
N ALA A 68 -2.45 -6.66 1.10
CA ALA A 68 -3.09 -7.73 1.87
C ALA A 68 -2.97 -7.52 3.38
N ARG A 69 -1.80 -7.08 3.86
CA ARG A 69 -1.58 -6.71 5.26
C ARG A 69 -2.45 -5.53 5.68
N MET A 70 -2.56 -4.50 4.85
CA MET A 70 -3.35 -3.31 5.12
C MET A 70 -4.85 -3.61 5.26
N LEU A 71 -5.38 -4.50 4.41
CA LEU A 71 -6.77 -5.00 4.47
C LEU A 71 -7.11 -5.61 5.83
N VAL A 72 -6.17 -6.33 6.46
CA VAL A 72 -6.40 -7.01 7.74
C VAL A 72 -6.08 -6.10 8.93
N THR A 73 -4.97 -5.37 8.85
CA THR A 73 -4.37 -4.70 10.02
C THR A 73 -4.88 -3.27 10.22
N HIS A 74 -5.59 -2.69 9.24
CA HIS A 74 -6.11 -1.31 9.28
C HIS A 74 -5.06 -0.25 9.65
N ASN A 75 -3.77 -0.55 9.43
CA ASN A 75 -2.70 0.32 9.85
C ASN A 75 -2.38 1.33 8.75
N PHE A 76 -2.83 2.57 8.92
CA PHE A 76 -2.59 3.66 7.97
C PHE A 76 -1.11 4.00 7.78
N MET A 77 -0.22 3.62 8.70
CA MET A 77 1.23 3.85 8.55
C MET A 77 1.82 3.03 7.39
N SER A 78 1.29 1.83 7.13
CA SER A 78 1.65 0.98 5.99
C SER A 78 1.31 1.61 4.62
N ILE A 79 0.43 2.61 4.58
CA ILE A 79 0.04 3.28 3.32
C ILE A 79 1.21 4.07 2.73
N LEU A 80 2.03 4.69 3.56
CA LEU A 80 3.16 5.49 3.08
C LEU A 80 4.24 4.62 2.44
N GLU A 81 4.54 3.46 3.01
CA GLU A 81 5.47 2.47 2.44
C GLU A 81 4.94 1.92 1.11
N LEU A 82 3.65 1.55 1.08
CA LEU A 82 2.98 1.11 -0.14
C LEU A 82 3.06 2.15 -1.26
N LEU A 83 2.73 3.41 -0.95
CA LEU A 83 2.77 4.51 -1.90
C LEU A 83 4.20 4.74 -2.44
N ALA A 84 5.22 4.65 -1.59
CA ALA A 84 6.61 4.76 -2.02
C ALA A 84 6.98 3.64 -3.03
N PHE A 85 6.57 2.40 -2.79
CA PHE A 85 6.79 1.30 -3.74
C PHE A 85 6.02 1.49 -5.06
N VAL A 86 4.80 2.00 -5.00
CA VAL A 86 3.98 2.29 -6.21
C VAL A 86 4.65 3.35 -7.09
N VAL A 87 5.18 4.41 -6.47
CA VAL A 87 5.93 5.46 -7.18
C VAL A 87 7.24 4.90 -7.73
N ALA A 88 8.00 4.17 -6.92
CA ALA A 88 9.27 3.55 -7.34
C ALA A 88 9.10 2.64 -8.56
N ARG A 89 8.01 1.85 -8.63
CA ARG A 89 7.71 0.99 -9.78
C ARG A 89 7.50 1.79 -11.07
N LYS A 90 6.85 2.96 -11.00
CA LYS A 90 6.63 3.83 -12.16
C LYS A 90 7.95 4.38 -12.69
N MET A 91 8.95 4.59 -11.83
CA MET A 91 10.28 5.08 -12.19
C MET A 91 11.19 4.05 -12.87
N LEU A 92 10.77 2.78 -12.99
CA LEU A 92 11.54 1.75 -13.71
C LEU A 92 11.18 1.67 -15.20
N LYS A 93 10.20 2.47 -15.66
CA LYS A 93 9.88 2.53 -17.09
C LYS A 93 10.90 3.40 -17.83
N PRO A 94 11.46 2.94 -18.97
CA PRO A 94 12.42 3.71 -19.75
C PRO A 94 11.90 5.06 -20.25
N ASP A 95 10.58 5.18 -20.46
CA ASP A 95 9.94 6.37 -21.05
C ASP A 95 9.44 7.40 -20.03
N ILE A 96 9.93 7.35 -18.79
CA ILE A 96 9.57 8.37 -17.81
C ILE A 96 10.26 9.69 -18.15
N THR A 97 9.45 10.73 -18.31
CA THR A 97 10.00 12.07 -18.40
C THR A 97 10.44 12.52 -17.00
N THR A 98 11.51 13.30 -16.91
CA THR A 98 11.97 13.87 -15.63
C THR A 98 10.86 14.65 -14.91
N VAL A 99 9.92 15.21 -15.66
CA VAL A 99 8.75 15.94 -15.15
C VAL A 99 7.80 15.00 -14.40
N ASP A 100 7.52 13.80 -14.92
CA ASP A 100 6.63 12.82 -14.27
C ASP A 100 7.17 12.38 -12.91
N ILE A 101 8.50 12.24 -12.82
CA ILE A 101 9.20 11.90 -11.57
C ILE A 101 9.00 13.03 -10.54
N VAL A 102 9.26 14.27 -10.93
CA VAL A 102 9.17 15.44 -10.05
C VAL A 102 7.73 15.65 -9.56
N LEU A 103 6.73 15.52 -10.45
CA LEU A 103 5.32 15.62 -10.08
C LEU A 103 4.87 14.49 -9.14
N GLY A 104 5.38 13.28 -9.34
CA GLY A 104 5.14 12.14 -8.44
C GLY A 104 5.67 12.40 -7.03
N ILE A 105 6.89 12.92 -6.92
CA ILE A 105 7.51 13.28 -5.63
C ILE A 105 6.72 14.40 -4.95
N ILE A 106 6.37 15.47 -5.67
CA ILE A 106 5.59 16.59 -5.12
C ILE A 106 4.23 16.10 -4.60
N SER A 107 3.53 15.26 -5.36
CA SER A 107 2.25 14.68 -4.95
C SER A 107 2.38 13.81 -3.71
N PHE A 108 3.43 12.99 -3.63
CA PHE A 108 3.70 12.15 -2.47
C PHE A 108 4.00 12.98 -1.21
N VAL A 109 4.83 14.02 -1.32
CA VAL A 109 5.13 14.94 -0.21
C VAL A 109 3.88 15.70 0.23
N ALA A 110 3.05 16.17 -0.71
CA ALA A 110 1.80 16.85 -0.41
C ALA A 110 0.81 15.96 0.35
N LEU A 111 0.67 14.70 -0.06
CA LEU A 111 -0.17 13.71 0.64
C LEU A 111 0.35 13.43 2.05
N LEU A 112 1.67 13.28 2.22
CA LEU A 112 2.29 13.00 3.51
C LEU A 112 2.16 14.21 4.47
N PHE A 113 2.31 15.42 3.93
CA PHE A 113 2.07 16.66 4.66
C PHE A 113 0.58 16.81 5.07
N ALA A 114 -0.34 16.56 4.14
CA ALA A 114 -1.77 16.58 4.41
C ALA A 114 -2.14 15.57 5.52
N ASN A 115 -1.64 14.34 5.45
CA ASN A 115 -1.87 13.34 6.49
C ASN A 115 -1.35 13.80 7.87
N ARG A 116 -0.11 14.30 7.91
CA ARG A 116 0.50 14.73 9.18
C ARG A 116 -0.18 15.95 9.80
N TYR A 117 -0.65 16.90 8.98
CA TYR A 117 -1.13 18.19 9.46
C TYR A 117 -2.66 18.28 9.57
N LEU A 118 -3.41 17.53 8.76
CA LEU A 118 -4.88 17.56 8.74
C LEU A 118 -5.51 16.38 9.50
N ILE A 119 -4.92 15.18 9.47
CA ILE A 119 -5.52 13.97 10.04
C ILE A 119 -5.04 13.71 11.47
N ASN A 120 -3.77 13.99 11.78
CA ASN A 120 -3.21 13.74 13.13
C ASN A 120 -3.43 14.89 14.15
N GLN A 121 -4.25 15.89 13.85
CA GLN A 121 -4.68 16.87 14.85
C GLN A 121 -5.96 16.36 15.52
N ASP A 122 -5.81 15.38 16.40
CA ASP A 122 -6.88 15.04 17.34
C ASP A 122 -7.11 16.26 18.27
N PRO A 123 -8.27 16.95 18.22
CA PRO A 123 -8.52 18.18 18.97
C PRO A 123 -8.52 17.97 20.49
N ASN A 124 -8.59 16.71 20.94
CA ASN A 124 -8.79 16.34 22.33
C ASN A 124 -7.56 16.57 23.23
N SER A 125 -6.36 16.74 22.66
CA SER A 125 -5.16 17.10 23.43
C SER A 125 -5.17 18.57 23.86
N LYS A 126 -5.88 19.45 23.14
CA LYS A 126 -5.96 20.88 23.48
C LYS A 126 -7.00 21.18 24.56
N GLU A 127 -8.02 20.33 24.73
CA GLU A 127 -9.02 20.48 25.81
C GLU A 127 -8.53 19.98 27.18
N ALA A 128 -7.67 18.97 27.22
CA ALA A 128 -7.09 18.48 28.48
C ALA A 128 -6.17 19.50 29.16
N ILE A 129 -5.52 20.38 28.39
CA ILE A 129 -4.64 21.43 28.91
C ILE A 129 -5.44 22.67 29.34
N ARG A 130 -6.62 22.93 28.74
CA ARG A 130 -7.50 24.05 29.08
C ARG A 130 -8.36 23.80 30.32
N ASN A 131 -8.68 22.55 30.65
CA ASN A 131 -9.50 22.21 31.82
C ASN A 131 -8.69 22.00 33.11
N ASN A 132 -7.38 22.21 33.08
CA ASN A 132 -6.48 22.09 34.23
C ASN A 132 -5.81 23.43 34.58
N HIS A 133 -6.42 24.55 34.15
CA HIS A 133 -5.96 25.90 34.42
C HIS A 133 -7.11 26.86 34.71
#